data_AF-A0A381ZUZ1-F1
#
_entry.id   AF-A0A381ZUZ1-F1
#
_cell.length_a   1.000
_cell.length_b   1.000
_cell.length_c   1.000
_cell.angle_alpha   90.00
_cell.angle_beta   90.00
_cell.angle_gamma   90.00
#
_symmetry.space_group_name_H-M   'P 1'
#
loop_
_entity.id
_entity.type
_entity.pdbx_description
1 polymer ?
#
loop_
_entity_poly.entity_id
_entity_poly.type
_entity_poly.pdbx_seq_one_letter_code
_entity_poly.pdbx_strand_id
1 'polypeptide(L)'
;MISKSQFSSSLLALVMLASTLGGAVKKNVLGELLTASNCSGCPIANRALDHYLDPTHSDYVGDELAEDWILIRFHSGDINWGDPMYHAIGPPDYASKCDEDPLCYRFGVAGTQSSGDPYSPDYLPTLYINGAISPTTDAFKTDATAVHASETSVTMSLEGTTFDSLTAN
;
A
#
# COMPACT_ATOMS: atom_id res chain seq x y z
N MET A 1 -39.95 17.66 37.96
CA MET A 1 -40.60 17.08 36.77
C MET A 1 -39.80 17.50 35.56
N ILE A 2 -38.89 16.65 35.09
CA ILE A 2 -38.09 16.92 33.88
C ILE A 2 -39.02 16.72 32.68
N SER A 3 -39.09 17.72 31.82
CA SER A 3 -39.98 17.74 30.66
C SER A 3 -39.65 16.60 29.70
N LYS A 4 -40.67 15.85 29.25
CA LYS A 4 -40.56 14.81 28.20
C LYS A 4 -39.87 15.33 26.91
N SER A 5 -39.89 16.65 26.67
CA SER A 5 -39.23 17.26 25.51
C SER A 5 -37.70 17.26 25.58
N GLN A 6 -37.08 17.28 26.77
CA GLN A 6 -35.62 17.27 26.91
C GLN A 6 -35.02 15.88 26.68
N PHE A 7 -35.69 14.82 27.13
CA PHE A 7 -35.25 13.44 26.91
C PHE A 7 -35.27 13.05 25.43
N SER A 8 -36.28 13.50 24.68
CA SER A 8 -36.38 13.23 23.24
C SER A 8 -35.28 13.91 22.43
N SER A 9 -34.83 15.09 22.85
CA SER A 9 -33.80 15.87 22.13
C SER A 9 -32.41 15.28 22.32
N SER A 10 -32.07 14.80 23.51
CA SER A 10 -30.76 14.18 23.79
C SER A 10 -30.61 12.80 23.16
N LEU A 11 -31.70 12.00 23.11
CA LEU A 11 -31.72 10.71 22.42
C LEU A 11 -31.57 10.89 20.90
N LEU A 12 -32.25 11.88 20.33
CA LEU A 12 -32.14 12.19 18.90
C LEU A 12 -30.73 12.68 18.54
N ALA A 13 -30.12 13.51 19.39
CA ALA A 13 -28.73 13.94 19.21
C ALA A 13 -27.75 12.76 19.28
N LEU A 14 -27.92 11.83 20.22
CA LEU A 14 -27.04 10.67 20.34
C LEU A 14 -27.22 9.66 19.19
N VAL A 15 -28.44 9.45 18.69
CA VAL A 15 -28.71 8.61 17.50
C VAL A 15 -28.12 9.25 16.24
N MET A 16 -28.18 10.58 16.11
CA MET A 16 -27.55 11.31 15.01
C MET A 16 -26.01 11.26 15.09
N LEU A 17 -25.41 11.36 16.28
CA LEU A 17 -23.97 11.16 16.45
C LEU A 17 -23.55 9.70 16.19
N ALA A 18 -24.34 8.73 16.65
CA ALA A 18 -24.05 7.30 16.46
C ALA A 18 -24.19 6.85 15.00
N SER A 19 -25.08 7.48 14.23
CA SER A 19 -25.22 7.23 12.79
C SER A 19 -24.16 7.92 11.94
N THR A 20 -23.34 8.82 12.53
CA THR A 20 -22.19 9.46 11.86
C THR A 20 -20.83 8.95 12.35
N LEU A 21 -20.77 7.87 13.14
CA LEU A 21 -19.50 7.31 13.63
C LEU A 21 -18.68 6.55 12.56
N GLY A 22 -19.07 6.63 11.28
CA GLY A 22 -18.27 6.16 10.17
C GLY A 22 -17.37 7.27 9.63
N GLY A 23 -16.09 7.21 9.97
CA GLY A 23 -15.06 8.05 9.34
C GLY A 23 -14.57 7.40 8.04
N ALA A 24 -14.35 8.22 7.02
CA ALA A 24 -13.62 7.78 5.84
C ALA A 24 -12.11 7.85 6.15
N VAL A 25 -11.38 6.77 5.90
CA VAL A 25 -9.93 6.72 6.12
C VAL A 25 -9.26 6.65 4.75
N LYS A 26 -8.21 7.44 4.55
CA LYS A 26 -7.40 7.38 3.33
C LYS A 26 -6.75 6.01 3.18
N LYS A 27 -6.53 5.60 1.94
CA LYS A 27 -5.91 4.31 1.65
C LYS A 27 -4.40 4.39 1.75
N ASN A 28 -3.81 3.38 2.37
CA ASN A 28 -2.39 3.12 2.25
C ASN A 28 -2.05 2.77 0.79
N VAL A 29 -0.83 3.15 0.38
CA VAL A 29 -0.28 2.86 -0.94
C VAL A 29 0.73 1.74 -0.81
N LEU A 30 0.49 0.61 -1.48
CA LEU A 30 1.46 -0.46 -1.64
C LEU A 30 2.18 -0.28 -2.98
N GLY A 31 3.44 0.14 -2.91
CA GLY A 31 4.35 0.20 -4.04
C GLY A 31 5.24 -1.03 -4.07
N GLU A 32 5.32 -1.69 -5.23
CA GLU A 32 6.15 -2.88 -5.43
C GLU A 32 7.02 -2.70 -6.65
N LEU A 33 8.29 -2.36 -6.41
CA LEU A 33 9.26 -2.10 -7.46
C LEU A 33 10.03 -3.39 -7.76
N LEU A 34 9.88 -3.93 -8.95
CA LEU A 34 10.80 -4.93 -9.48
C LEU A 34 11.99 -4.21 -10.14
N THR A 35 13.20 -4.51 -9.68
CA THR A 35 14.43 -3.79 -10.02
C THR A 35 15.64 -4.74 -10.05
N ALA A 36 16.81 -4.21 -10.40
CA ALA A 36 18.10 -4.88 -10.25
C ALA A 36 19.22 -3.82 -10.20
N SER A 37 20.37 -4.23 -9.70
CA SER A 37 21.56 -3.40 -9.46
C SER A 37 22.26 -3.06 -10.77
N ASN A 38 22.07 -3.88 -11.80
CA ASN A 38 22.73 -3.79 -13.11
C ASN A 38 21.76 -3.46 -14.26
N CYS A 39 20.51 -3.06 -14.00
CA CYS A 39 19.64 -2.48 -15.05
C CYS A 39 19.88 -0.97 -15.22
N SER A 40 19.95 -0.52 -16.46
CA SER A 40 20.22 0.88 -16.83
C SER A 40 19.18 1.88 -16.31
N GLY A 41 17.90 1.52 -16.28
CA GLY A 41 16.82 2.39 -15.80
C GLY A 41 16.53 2.32 -14.30
N CYS A 42 17.06 1.31 -13.62
CA CYS A 42 16.72 1.00 -12.23
C CYS A 42 17.24 2.03 -11.20
N PRO A 43 18.45 2.60 -11.33
CA PRO A 43 18.89 3.68 -10.45
C PRO A 43 17.96 4.90 -10.48
N ILE A 44 17.38 5.22 -11.64
CA ILE A 44 16.48 6.37 -11.80
C ILE A 44 15.18 6.12 -11.03
N ALA A 45 14.56 4.95 -11.22
CA ALA A 45 13.33 4.58 -10.53
C ALA A 45 13.50 4.51 -9.01
N ASN A 46 14.60 3.89 -8.54
CA ASN A 46 14.90 3.80 -7.10
C ASN A 46 15.08 5.20 -6.48
N ARG A 47 15.89 6.05 -7.13
CA ARG A 47 16.18 7.40 -6.66
C ARG A 47 14.94 8.28 -6.60
N ALA A 48 14.05 8.18 -7.59
CA ALA A 48 12.79 8.92 -7.57
C ALA A 48 11.92 8.54 -6.36
N LEU A 49 11.79 7.24 -6.07
CA LEU A 49 11.05 6.77 -4.90
C LEU A 49 11.72 7.20 -3.58
N ASP A 50 13.05 7.18 -3.50
CA ASP A 50 13.77 7.70 -2.33
C ASP A 50 13.50 9.21 -2.13
N HIS A 51 13.56 10.00 -3.22
CA HIS A 51 13.26 11.43 -3.17
C HIS A 51 11.82 11.71 -2.74
N TYR A 52 10.87 10.87 -3.14
CA TYR A 52 9.46 11.03 -2.75
C TYR A 52 9.24 10.80 -1.25
N LEU A 53 10.05 9.94 -0.62
CA LEU A 53 9.93 9.58 0.80
C LEU A 53 10.90 10.34 1.71
N ASP A 54 11.77 11.19 1.16
CA ASP A 54 12.72 12.03 1.91
C ASP A 54 12.14 13.44 2.17
N PRO A 55 11.85 13.80 3.44
CA PRO A 55 11.28 15.11 3.79
C PRO A 55 12.21 16.30 3.49
N THR A 56 13.48 16.05 3.20
CA THR A 56 14.46 17.09 2.83
C THR A 56 14.54 17.36 1.33
N HIS A 57 13.94 16.50 0.50
CA HIS A 57 13.99 16.62 -0.95
C HIS A 57 12.85 17.49 -1.50
N SER A 58 13.08 18.21 -2.60
CA SER A 58 12.05 19.06 -3.23
C SER A 58 10.85 18.28 -3.78
N ASP A 59 11.05 17.00 -4.05
CA ASP A 59 10.05 16.12 -4.65
C ASP A 59 9.24 15.35 -3.62
N TYR A 60 9.47 15.60 -2.33
CA TYR A 60 8.78 14.97 -1.22
C TYR A 60 7.26 14.99 -1.41
N VAL A 61 6.60 13.90 -1.02
CA VAL A 61 5.15 13.74 -1.20
C VAL A 61 4.32 14.30 -0.04
N GLY A 62 4.99 14.72 1.04
CA GLY A 62 4.36 15.17 2.28
C GLY A 62 4.20 14.02 3.29
N ASP A 63 4.17 14.36 4.57
CA ASP A 63 4.16 13.40 5.69
C ASP A 63 3.04 12.37 5.55
N GLU A 64 1.83 12.83 5.21
CA GLU A 64 0.65 11.97 5.12
C GLU A 64 0.81 10.84 4.10
N LEU A 65 1.24 11.16 2.87
CA LEU A 65 1.45 10.13 1.84
C LEU A 65 2.73 9.33 2.10
N ALA A 66 3.78 9.94 2.66
CA ALA A 66 5.02 9.23 2.94
C ALA A 66 4.85 8.17 4.05
N GLU A 67 4.06 8.46 5.08
CA GLU A 67 3.73 7.52 6.15
C GLU A 67 2.82 6.38 5.67
N ASP A 68 1.91 6.69 4.74
CA ASP A 68 0.95 5.71 4.20
C ASP A 68 1.49 4.93 3.00
N TRP A 69 2.66 5.27 2.47
CA TRP A 69 3.27 4.58 1.32
C TRP A 69 4.25 3.50 1.75
N ILE A 70 3.78 2.26 1.69
CA ILE A 70 4.58 1.05 1.92
C ILE A 70 5.26 0.66 0.62
N LEU A 71 6.58 0.81 0.55
CA LEU A 71 7.38 0.47 -0.63
C LEU A 71 8.20 -0.80 -0.40
N ILE A 72 8.01 -1.79 -1.28
CA ILE A 72 8.80 -3.01 -1.33
C ILE A 72 9.63 -3.01 -2.62
N ARG A 73 10.94 -3.29 -2.50
CA ARG A 73 11.86 -3.39 -3.63
C ARG A 73 12.32 -4.83 -3.80
N PHE A 74 11.91 -5.43 -4.91
CA PHE A 74 12.30 -6.77 -5.32
C PHE A 74 13.44 -6.69 -6.31
N HIS A 75 14.58 -7.26 -5.94
CA HIS A 75 15.75 -7.33 -6.82
C HIS A 75 15.74 -8.64 -7.60
N SER A 76 15.62 -8.60 -8.93
CA SER A 76 15.68 -9.79 -9.78
C SER A 76 17.12 -10.17 -10.14
N GLY A 77 17.40 -11.48 -10.18
CA GLY A 77 18.65 -12.05 -10.69
C GLY A 77 18.74 -12.20 -12.21
N ASP A 78 17.69 -11.84 -12.97
CA ASP A 78 17.55 -12.07 -14.42
C ASP A 78 18.62 -11.42 -15.31
N ILE A 79 19.26 -10.36 -14.83
CA ILE A 79 20.27 -9.66 -15.62
C ILE A 79 21.64 -10.22 -15.25
N ASN A 80 22.20 -11.03 -16.16
CA ASN A 80 23.60 -11.48 -16.26
C ASN A 80 24.47 -11.30 -15.00
N TRP A 81 24.69 -12.42 -14.31
CA TRP A 81 25.37 -12.47 -13.01
C TRP A 81 24.63 -11.67 -11.95
N GLY A 82 23.53 -12.27 -11.50
CA GLY A 82 23.11 -12.29 -10.11
C GLY A 82 23.22 -10.96 -9.40
N ASP A 83 22.11 -10.22 -9.41
CA ASP A 83 21.98 -9.04 -8.57
C ASP A 83 22.50 -9.35 -7.15
N PRO A 84 23.47 -8.58 -6.64
CA PRO A 84 24.11 -8.87 -5.36
C PRO A 84 23.15 -8.76 -4.19
N MET A 85 22.07 -7.97 -4.29
CA MET A 85 21.00 -7.94 -3.30
C MET A 85 20.10 -9.17 -3.40
N TYR A 86 19.87 -9.71 -4.59
CA TYR A 86 19.23 -11.02 -4.76
C TYR A 86 20.11 -12.15 -4.19
N HIS A 87 21.41 -12.12 -4.46
CA HIS A 87 22.36 -13.16 -4.04
C HIS A 87 22.81 -13.06 -2.57
N ALA A 88 22.72 -11.89 -1.95
CA ALA A 88 23.07 -11.69 -0.54
C ALA A 88 22.18 -12.50 0.41
N ILE A 89 20.99 -12.90 -0.04
CA ILE A 89 20.05 -13.75 0.69
C ILE A 89 20.42 -15.24 0.54
N GLY A 90 21.43 -15.56 -0.29
CA GLY A 90 22.04 -16.88 -0.48
C GLY A 90 21.60 -17.58 -1.77
N PRO A 91 22.46 -18.40 -2.40
CA PRO A 91 22.05 -19.28 -3.48
C PRO A 91 21.12 -20.36 -2.89
N PRO A 92 20.04 -20.75 -3.57
CA PRO A 92 18.89 -21.14 -2.79
C PRO A 92 18.63 -22.63 -2.95
N ASP A 93 18.62 -23.33 -1.83
CA ASP A 93 17.76 -24.50 -1.71
C ASP A 93 16.27 -24.06 -1.84
N TYR A 94 15.96 -22.78 -1.54
CA TYR A 94 14.64 -22.13 -1.56
C TYR A 94 14.10 -21.68 -2.94
N ALA A 95 14.93 -21.33 -3.92
CA ALA A 95 14.45 -20.87 -5.24
C ALA A 95 14.29 -22.02 -6.23
N SER A 96 14.41 -23.25 -5.73
CA SER A 96 13.93 -24.42 -6.47
C SER A 96 12.39 -24.48 -6.48
N LYS A 97 11.70 -23.75 -5.58
CA LYS A 97 10.24 -23.67 -5.56
C LYS A 97 9.71 -22.24 -5.36
N CYS A 98 8.75 -21.87 -6.18
CA CYS A 98 8.20 -20.51 -6.22
C CYS A 98 7.24 -20.17 -5.08
N ASP A 99 6.80 -21.14 -4.29
CA ASP A 99 6.05 -20.92 -3.05
C ASP A 99 6.93 -20.47 -1.88
N GLU A 100 8.25 -20.67 -1.98
CA GLU A 100 9.23 -20.30 -0.95
C GLU A 100 10.08 -19.07 -1.35
N ASP A 101 10.06 -18.68 -2.63
CA ASP A 101 10.71 -17.46 -3.15
C ASP A 101 9.65 -16.36 -3.40
N PRO A 102 9.63 -15.25 -2.63
CA PRO A 102 8.64 -14.19 -2.79
C PRO A 102 8.76 -13.42 -4.11
N LEU A 103 9.95 -13.42 -4.74
CA LEU A 103 10.15 -12.88 -6.08
C LEU A 103 9.50 -13.80 -7.11
N CYS A 104 9.78 -15.10 -7.02
CA CYS A 104 9.16 -16.06 -7.93
C CYS A 104 7.64 -16.13 -7.77
N TYR A 105 7.14 -16.09 -6.53
CA TYR A 105 5.71 -16.10 -6.24
C TYR A 105 4.96 -14.93 -6.91
N ARG A 106 5.57 -13.74 -6.93
CA ARG A 106 4.93 -12.51 -7.41
C ARG A 106 5.09 -12.30 -8.91
N PHE A 107 6.26 -12.61 -9.46
CA PHE A 107 6.66 -12.24 -10.82
C PHE A 107 6.95 -13.44 -11.72
N GLY A 108 6.77 -14.66 -11.20
CA GLY A 108 7.17 -15.89 -11.87
C GLY A 108 8.66 -16.15 -11.76
N VAL A 109 9.10 -17.29 -12.30
CA VAL A 109 10.53 -17.55 -12.44
C VAL A 109 11.06 -16.60 -13.51
N ALA A 110 12.09 -15.86 -13.15
CA ALA A 110 13.09 -15.27 -14.03
C ALA A 110 13.19 -15.95 -15.42
N GLY A 111 12.56 -15.35 -16.44
CA GLY A 111 12.59 -15.84 -17.84
C GLY A 111 11.65 -17.01 -18.20
N THR A 112 10.83 -17.51 -17.27
CA THR A 112 9.73 -18.44 -17.59
C THR A 112 8.42 -17.91 -17.01
N GLN A 113 7.66 -17.23 -17.86
CA GLN A 113 6.30 -16.76 -17.51
C GLN A 113 5.41 -17.98 -17.22
N SER A 114 4.78 -18.01 -16.05
CA SER A 114 3.75 -19.00 -15.72
C SER A 114 2.37 -18.35 -15.85
N SER A 115 1.34 -19.11 -16.23
CA SER A 115 -0.01 -18.58 -16.47
C SER A 115 -0.78 -18.21 -15.19
N GLY A 116 -0.10 -18.04 -14.04
CA GLY A 116 -0.72 -17.83 -12.73
C GLY A 116 0.00 -16.81 -11.83
N ASP A 117 1.05 -16.15 -12.32
CA ASP A 117 1.80 -15.16 -11.54
C ASP A 117 0.95 -13.89 -11.33
N PRO A 118 0.92 -13.28 -10.13
CA PRO A 118 0.17 -12.05 -9.88
C PRO A 118 0.55 -10.91 -10.82
N TYR A 119 1.82 -10.82 -11.20
CA TYR A 119 2.36 -9.82 -12.10
C TYR A 119 3.15 -10.46 -13.24
N SER A 120 3.05 -9.88 -14.43
CA SER A 120 3.81 -10.25 -15.62
C SER A 120 4.67 -9.07 -16.07
N PRO A 121 5.87 -8.88 -15.50
CA PRO A 121 6.75 -7.79 -15.87
C PRO A 121 7.45 -8.08 -17.20
N ASP A 122 7.35 -7.18 -18.16
CA ASP A 122 8.00 -7.32 -19.47
C ASP A 122 9.44 -6.77 -19.46
N TYR A 123 9.79 -5.92 -18.50
CA TYR A 123 11.11 -5.27 -18.38
C TYR A 123 11.37 -4.75 -16.97
N LEU A 124 12.62 -4.34 -16.73
CA LEU A 124 13.05 -3.67 -15.49
C LEU A 124 13.46 -2.21 -15.78
N PRO A 125 13.20 -1.28 -14.85
CA PRO A 125 12.38 -1.44 -13.64
C PRO A 125 10.88 -1.45 -13.99
N THR A 126 10.08 -2.14 -13.18
CA THR A 126 8.61 -2.05 -13.24
C THR A 126 8.07 -1.79 -11.84
N LEU A 127 7.25 -0.75 -11.66
CA LEU A 127 6.55 -0.46 -10.41
C LEU A 127 5.08 -0.87 -10.53
N TYR A 128 4.58 -1.54 -9.51
CA TYR A 128 3.16 -1.76 -9.31
C TYR A 128 2.68 -0.95 -8.11
N ILE A 129 1.59 -0.20 -8.27
CA ILE A 129 0.94 0.57 -7.21
C ILE A 129 -0.44 -0.04 -6.99
N ASN A 130 -0.66 -0.60 -5.80
CA ASN A 130 -1.86 -1.36 -5.44
C ASN A 130 -2.23 -2.44 -6.49
N GLY A 131 -1.22 -3.08 -7.08
CA GLY A 131 -1.37 -4.13 -8.08
C GLY A 131 -1.62 -3.67 -9.52
N ALA A 132 -1.68 -2.36 -9.79
CA ALA A 132 -1.71 -1.82 -11.14
C ALA A 132 -0.31 -1.34 -11.56
N ILE A 133 0.07 -1.55 -12.82
CA ILE A 133 1.35 -1.05 -13.33
C ILE A 133 1.36 0.48 -13.32
N SER A 134 2.42 1.07 -12.78
CA SER A 134 2.71 2.50 -12.89
C SER A 134 3.74 2.70 -14.01
N PRO A 135 3.36 3.35 -15.12
CA PRO A 135 4.03 3.16 -16.42
C PRO A 135 5.36 3.87 -16.56
N THR A 136 5.62 4.92 -15.77
CA THR A 136 6.85 5.71 -15.85
C THR A 136 7.22 6.23 -14.47
N THR A 137 8.50 6.53 -14.27
CA THR A 137 8.99 7.14 -13.03
C THR A 137 8.25 8.44 -12.69
N ASP A 138 7.89 9.25 -13.69
CA ASP A 138 7.11 10.48 -13.49
C ASP A 138 5.66 10.20 -13.06
N ALA A 139 5.10 9.03 -13.39
CA ALA A 139 3.75 8.62 -13.01
C ALA A 139 3.68 8.13 -11.56
N PHE A 140 4.77 7.59 -11.00
CA PHE A 140 4.81 6.95 -9.68
C PHE A 140 4.17 7.82 -8.58
N LYS A 141 4.56 9.10 -8.53
CA LYS A 141 4.02 10.05 -7.55
C LYS A 141 2.53 10.32 -7.77
N THR A 142 2.12 10.50 -9.02
CA THR A 142 0.73 10.80 -9.38
C THR A 142 -0.18 9.63 -9.05
N ASP A 143 0.24 8.42 -9.39
CA ASP A 143 -0.53 7.19 -9.16
C ASP A 143 -0.65 6.88 -7.67
N ALA A 144 0.43 7.03 -6.89
CA ALA A 144 0.40 6.89 -5.44
C ALA A 144 -0.54 7.91 -4.79
N THR A 145 -0.47 9.18 -5.23
CA THR A 145 -1.38 10.24 -4.77
C THR A 145 -2.83 9.91 -5.09
N ALA A 146 -3.11 9.40 -6.28
CA ALA A 146 -4.47 9.02 -6.70
C ALA A 146 -5.03 7.87 -5.84
N VAL A 147 -4.21 6.88 -5.52
CA VAL A 147 -4.59 5.79 -4.61
C VAL A 147 -4.88 6.31 -3.21
N HIS A 148 -3.99 7.14 -2.66
CA HIS A 148 -4.12 7.68 -1.31
C HIS A 148 -5.31 8.62 -1.15
N ALA A 149 -5.63 9.38 -2.19
CA ALA A 149 -6.81 10.24 -2.23
C ALA A 149 -8.14 9.46 -2.22
N SER A 150 -8.12 8.15 -2.52
CA SER A 150 -9.29 7.30 -2.34
C SER A 150 -9.48 6.96 -0.86
N GLU A 151 -10.72 7.03 -0.41
CA GLU A 151 -11.08 6.64 0.94
C GLU A 151 -11.69 5.23 0.99
N THR A 152 -11.56 4.57 2.13
CA THR A 152 -12.31 3.36 2.47
C THR A 152 -13.26 3.68 3.61
N SER A 153 -14.55 3.40 3.44
CA SER A 153 -15.54 3.62 4.49
C SER A 153 -15.34 2.59 5.61
N VAL A 154 -15.12 3.08 6.83
CA VAL A 154 -15.13 2.24 8.03
C VAL A 154 -16.48 2.45 8.71
N THR A 155 -17.27 1.38 8.83
CA THR A 155 -18.55 1.43 9.55
C THR A 155 -18.44 0.61 10.83
N MET A 156 -18.88 1.20 11.94
CA MET A 156 -19.11 0.49 13.19
C MET A 156 -20.61 0.28 13.37
N SER A 157 -21.04 -0.97 13.54
CA SER A 157 -22.42 -1.29 13.87
C SER A 157 -22.58 -1.41 15.39
N LEU A 158 -23.63 -0.80 15.92
CA LEU A 158 -24.09 -0.94 17.31
C LEU A 158 -25.24 -1.96 17.43
N GLU A 159 -25.57 -2.67 16.35
CA GLU A 159 -26.63 -3.68 16.36
C GLU A 159 -26.32 -4.77 17.40
N GLY A 160 -27.22 -4.94 18.36
CA GLY A 160 -27.06 -5.88 19.48
C GLY A 160 -26.37 -5.32 20.74
N THR A 161 -25.95 -4.04 20.76
CA THR A 161 -25.43 -3.41 21.98
C THR A 161 -26.56 -2.83 22.85
N THR A 162 -26.55 -3.17 24.14
CA THR A 162 -27.46 -2.61 25.16
C THR A 162 -26.68 -1.67 26.08
N PHE A 163 -27.12 -0.42 26.17
CA PHE A 163 -26.56 0.56 27.12
C PHE A 163 -27.39 0.54 28.41
N ASP A 164 -26.86 -0.04 29.48
CA ASP A 164 -27.61 -0.25 30.73
C ASP A 164 -27.63 0.97 31.68
N SER A 165 -26.80 2.01 31.45
CA SER A 165 -26.95 3.27 32.20
C SER A 165 -26.26 4.47 31.55
N LEU A 166 -27.01 5.57 31.38
CA LEU A 166 -26.48 6.91 31.15
C LEU A 166 -26.88 7.76 32.36
N THR A 167 -25.94 8.01 33.27
CA THR A 167 -26.13 8.98 34.35
C THR A 167 -25.75 10.36 33.82
N ALA A 168 -26.75 11.21 33.58
CA ALA A 168 -26.55 12.63 33.34
C ALA A 168 -26.45 13.34 34.69
N ASN A 169 -25.32 13.99 34.96
CA ASN A 169 -25.16 14.97 36.05
C ASN A 169 -25.21 16.38 35.45
#